data_AF-A0A2E3YA75-F1
#
_entry.id   AF-A0A2E3YA75-F1
#
_cell.length_a   1.000
_cell.length_b   1.000
_cell.length_c   1.000
_cell.angle_alpha   90.00
_cell.angle_beta   90.00
_cell.angle_gamma   90.00
#
_symmetry.space_group_name_H-M   'P 1'
#
loop_
_entity.id
_entity.type
_entity.pdbx_description
1 polymer ?
#
loop_
_entity_poly.entity_id
_entity_poly.type
_entity_poly.pdbx_seq_one_letter_code
_entity_poly.pdbx_strand_id
1 'polypeptide(L)'
;MLLFPVIGTFLLMSPEIYGAWCGLAIHATPQVIAAGFAHPVDGQTAGEVATIVKLVPPFVLFFLLAALLRTSGFFPEVTFHMTDRFLFGAGDRTMNLAQVLGLMAGWLITTAITGVGLLTEFRALRLGGGRPIALGVGCSVVAAVVAVIYVSVSM
;
A
#
# COMPACT_ATOMS: atom_id res chain seq x y z
N MET A 1 -13.49 15.41 -7.21
CA MET A 1 -13.82 15.08 -8.61
C MET A 1 -14.33 16.29 -9.40
N LEU A 2 -15.40 16.99 -9.01
CA LEU A 2 -15.95 18.11 -9.81
C LEU A 2 -14.99 19.30 -10.02
N LEU A 3 -14.10 19.56 -9.07
CA LEU A 3 -13.08 20.61 -9.18
C LEU A 3 -11.87 20.21 -10.04
N PHE A 4 -11.64 18.91 -10.27
CA PHE A 4 -10.44 18.44 -10.96
C PHE A 4 -10.38 18.96 -12.41
N PRO A 5 -11.45 18.88 -13.23
CA PRO A 5 -11.42 19.42 -14.59
C PRO A 5 -11.09 20.92 -14.66
N VAL A 6 -11.62 21.70 -13.71
CA VAL A 6 -11.35 23.15 -13.62
C VAL A 6 -9.87 23.40 -13.31
N ILE A 7 -9.31 22.66 -12.36
CA ILE A 7 -7.89 22.77 -11.99
C ILE A 7 -6.98 22.30 -13.14
N GLY A 8 -7.31 21.19 -13.79
CA GLY A 8 -6.56 20.66 -14.93
C GLY A 8 -6.52 21.64 -16.10
N THR A 9 -7.64 22.32 -16.37
CA THR A 9 -7.72 23.37 -17.39
C THR A 9 -6.91 24.59 -17.00
N PHE A 10 -7.02 25.05 -15.74
CA PHE A 10 -6.31 26.23 -15.25
C PHE A 10 -4.78 26.04 -15.26
N LEU A 11 -4.32 24.82 -14.94
CA LEU A 11 -2.90 24.46 -14.94
C LEU A 11 -2.39 23.99 -16.30
N LEU A 12 -3.23 24.01 -17.35
CA LEU A 12 -2.89 23.56 -18.71
C LEU A 12 -2.22 22.18 -18.71
N MET A 13 -2.74 21.25 -17.90
CA MET A 13 -2.17 19.92 -17.75
C MET A 13 -2.38 19.12 -19.03
N SER A 14 -1.35 18.36 -19.45
CA SER A 14 -1.54 17.35 -20.49
C SER A 14 -2.44 16.22 -19.98
N PRO A 15 -3.12 15.47 -20.88
CA PRO A 15 -4.01 14.38 -20.50
C PRO A 15 -3.34 13.34 -19.59
N GLU A 16 -2.05 13.05 -19.82
CA GLU A 16 -1.29 12.06 -19.05
C GLU A 16 -1.01 12.56 -17.63
N ILE A 17 -0.58 13.83 -17.49
CA ILE A 17 -0.30 14.43 -16.18
C ILE A 17 -1.59 14.57 -15.37
N TYR A 18 -2.66 15.03 -16.01
CA TYR A 18 -3.97 15.14 -15.38
C TYR A 18 -4.50 13.77 -14.92
N GLY A 19 -4.39 12.75 -15.77
CA GLY A 19 -4.77 11.38 -15.45
C GLY A 19 -3.97 10.83 -14.26
N ALA A 20 -2.65 10.98 -14.29
CA ALA A 20 -1.79 10.53 -13.18
C ALA A 20 -2.12 11.25 -11.87
N TRP A 21 -2.35 12.56 -11.92
CA TRP A 21 -2.75 13.34 -10.76
C TRP A 21 -4.11 12.90 -10.20
N CYS A 22 -5.11 12.64 -11.06
CA CYS A 22 -6.41 12.10 -10.64
C CYS A 22 -6.26 10.73 -9.94
N GLY A 23 -5.44 9.84 -10.50
CA GLY A 23 -5.16 8.52 -9.96
C GLY A 23 -4.49 8.55 -8.58
N LEU A 24 -3.57 9.49 -8.36
CA LEU A 24 -2.83 9.65 -7.11
C LEU A 24 -3.62 10.40 -6.02
N ALA A 25 -4.34 11.46 -6.40
CA ALA A 25 -4.96 12.36 -5.44
C ALA A 25 -6.33 11.88 -4.93
N ILE A 26 -7.07 11.10 -5.71
CA ILE A 26 -8.43 10.68 -5.36
C ILE A 26 -8.41 9.29 -4.72
N HIS A 27 -9.00 9.14 -3.55
CA HIS A 27 -8.97 7.88 -2.80
C HIS A 27 -9.96 6.83 -3.32
N ALA A 28 -11.18 7.20 -3.73
CA ALA A 28 -12.18 6.26 -4.20
C ALA A 28 -12.07 5.97 -5.71
N THR A 29 -11.95 4.69 -6.08
CA THR A 29 -11.76 4.25 -7.48
C THR A 29 -12.83 4.75 -8.46
N PRO A 30 -14.15 4.70 -8.14
CA PRO A 30 -15.16 5.24 -9.06
C PRO A 30 -14.99 6.75 -9.30
N GLN A 31 -14.55 7.49 -8.28
CA GLN A 31 -14.33 8.93 -8.37
C GLN A 31 -13.08 9.28 -9.19
N VAL A 32 -12.05 8.44 -9.12
CA VAL A 32 -10.84 8.57 -9.96
C VAL A 32 -11.21 8.46 -11.44
N ILE A 33 -11.95 7.39 -11.78
CA ILE A 33 -12.38 7.13 -13.16
C ILE A 33 -13.23 8.30 -13.65
N ALA A 34 -14.25 8.70 -12.87
CA ALA A 34 -15.12 9.81 -13.23
C ALA A 34 -14.36 11.13 -13.43
N ALA A 35 -13.38 11.44 -12.58
CA ALA A 35 -12.57 12.66 -12.71
C ALA A 35 -11.58 12.59 -13.89
N GLY A 36 -10.96 11.43 -14.13
CA GLY A 36 -10.00 11.22 -15.21
C GLY A 36 -10.65 11.39 -16.59
N PHE A 37 -11.82 10.80 -16.79
CA PHE A 37 -12.58 10.94 -18.04
C PHE A 37 -13.19 12.34 -18.27
N ALA A 38 -13.19 13.20 -17.24
CA ALA A 38 -13.73 14.55 -17.32
C ALA A 38 -12.70 15.60 -17.81
N HIS A 39 -11.54 15.18 -18.32
CA HIS A 39 -10.57 16.10 -18.91
C HIS A 39 -11.15 16.78 -20.17
N PRO A 40 -11.00 18.12 -20.35
CA PRO A 40 -11.75 18.86 -21.37
C PRO A 40 -11.32 18.61 -22.82
N VAL A 41 -10.04 18.26 -23.04
CA VAL A 41 -9.47 18.12 -24.38
C VAL A 41 -9.41 16.66 -24.81
N ASP A 42 -8.92 15.80 -23.92
CA ASP A 42 -8.79 14.36 -24.15
C ASP A 42 -9.08 13.62 -22.85
N GLY A 43 -10.34 13.26 -22.67
CA GLY A 43 -10.81 12.48 -21.52
C GLY A 43 -10.43 11.00 -21.61
N GLN A 44 -10.22 10.47 -22.82
CA GLN A 44 -9.95 9.04 -23.00
C GLN A 44 -8.57 8.70 -22.45
N THR A 45 -7.53 9.37 -22.94
CA THR A 45 -6.14 9.14 -22.47
C THR A 45 -6.01 9.45 -20.98
N ALA A 46 -6.60 10.55 -20.51
CA ALA A 46 -6.59 10.90 -19.09
C ALA A 46 -7.27 9.85 -18.20
N GLY A 47 -8.44 9.33 -18.61
CA GLY A 47 -9.17 8.30 -17.89
C GLY A 47 -8.43 6.96 -17.83
N GLU A 48 -7.81 6.55 -18.94
CA GLU A 48 -6.98 5.35 -19.01
C GLU A 48 -5.76 5.46 -18.09
N VAL A 49 -5.02 6.56 -18.14
CA VAL A 49 -3.86 6.81 -17.27
C VAL A 49 -4.28 6.86 -15.80
N ALA A 50 -5.38 7.55 -15.46
CA ALA A 50 -5.90 7.60 -14.10
C ALA A 50 -6.25 6.22 -13.56
N THR A 51 -6.81 5.36 -14.40
CA THR A 51 -7.16 3.97 -14.05
C THR A 51 -5.91 3.15 -13.80
N ILE A 52 -4.91 3.21 -14.70
CA ILE A 52 -3.64 2.49 -14.54
C ILE A 52 -2.95 2.90 -13.24
N VAL A 53 -2.83 4.21 -12.99
CA VAL A 53 -2.17 4.74 -11.79
C VAL A 53 -2.93 4.33 -10.52
N LYS A 54 -4.26 4.20 -10.59
CA LYS A 54 -5.06 3.75 -9.44
C LYS A 54 -4.95 2.25 -9.18
N LEU A 55 -4.75 1.45 -10.22
CA LEU A 55 -4.57 0.00 -10.12
C LEU A 55 -3.24 -0.39 -9.48
N VAL A 56 -2.22 0.46 -9.57
CA VAL A 56 -0.93 0.27 -8.92
C VAL A 56 -0.87 1.14 -7.67
N PRO A 57 -1.10 0.59 -6.47
CA PRO A 57 -1.05 1.39 -5.26
C PRO A 57 0.36 1.98 -5.08
N PRO A 58 0.48 3.31 -4.82
CA PRO A 58 1.79 3.95 -4.69
C PRO A 58 2.71 3.29 -3.66
N PHE A 59 2.16 2.68 -2.61
CA PHE A 59 2.96 2.00 -1.58
C PHE A 59 3.84 0.87 -2.16
N VAL A 60 3.41 0.20 -3.24
CA VAL A 60 4.21 -0.87 -3.88
C VAL A 60 5.51 -0.29 -4.44
N LEU A 61 5.43 0.87 -5.09
CA LEU A 61 6.61 1.58 -5.61
C LEU A 61 7.53 2.04 -4.49
N PHE A 62 6.98 2.57 -3.40
CA PHE A 62 7.76 2.95 -2.22
C PHE A 62 8.46 1.75 -1.57
N PHE A 63 7.77 0.61 -1.44
CA PHE A 63 8.37 -0.62 -0.91
C PHE A 63 9.49 -1.14 -1.81
N LEU A 64 9.29 -1.12 -3.12
CA LEU A 64 10.31 -1.53 -4.09
C LEU A 64 11.54 -0.60 -4.00
N LEU A 65 11.32 0.72 -3.97
CA LEU A 65 12.39 1.69 -3.80
C LEU A 65 13.13 1.47 -2.48
N ALA A 66 12.42 1.29 -1.37
CA ALA A 66 13.02 1.03 -0.07
C ALA A 66 13.84 -0.28 -0.06
N ALA A 67 13.36 -1.32 -0.73
CA ALA A 67 14.10 -2.57 -0.89
C ALA A 67 15.39 -2.38 -1.71
N LEU A 68 15.34 -1.61 -2.80
CA LEU A 68 16.52 -1.28 -3.60
C LEU A 68 17.54 -0.42 -2.84
N LEU A 69 17.07 0.59 -2.10
CA LEU A 69 17.90 1.42 -1.24
C LEU A 69 18.58 0.60 -0.12
N ARG A 70 17.86 -0.40 0.42
CA ARG A 70 18.44 -1.34 1.38
C ARG A 70 19.50 -2.23 0.75
N THR A 71 19.23 -2.81 -0.42
CA THR A 71 20.18 -3.70 -1.12
C THR A 71 21.43 -2.98 -1.61
N SER A 72 21.31 -1.70 -1.99
CA SER A 72 22.44 -0.87 -2.43
C SER A 72 23.33 -0.38 -1.27
N GLY A 73 23.00 -0.69 -0.02
CA GLY A 73 23.79 -0.27 1.14
C GLY A 73 23.69 1.23 1.44
N PHE A 74 22.68 1.92 0.89
CA PHE A 74 22.51 3.37 1.06
C PHE A 74 22.13 3.77 2.48
N PHE A 75 21.55 2.85 3.27
CA PHE A 75 21.18 3.13 4.66
C PHE A 75 22.37 2.94 5.61
N PRO A 76 22.78 3.97 6.37
CA PRO A 76 23.82 3.84 7.38
C PRO A 76 23.35 2.94 8.54
N GLU A 77 24.23 2.06 9.02
CA GLU A 77 24.01 1.30 10.25
C GLU A 77 24.10 2.26 11.44
N VAL A 78 22.96 2.84 11.82
CA VAL A 78 22.86 3.64 13.04
C VAL A 78 22.76 2.67 14.23
N THR A 79 23.88 2.49 14.92
CA THR A 79 23.99 1.68 16.12
C THR A 79 23.65 2.53 17.34
N PHE A 80 22.54 2.23 18.01
CA PHE A 80 22.19 2.88 19.26
C PHE A 80 22.87 2.15 20.42
N HIS A 81 23.80 2.83 21.06
CA HIS A 81 24.37 2.41 22.34
C HIS A 81 23.49 2.98 23.46
N MET A 82 22.60 2.16 24.01
CA MET A 82 21.81 2.54 25.18
C MET A 82 22.25 1.67 26.35
N THR A 83 22.84 2.29 27.38
CA THR A 83 23.22 1.60 28.61
C THR A 83 21.95 1.22 29.37
N ASP A 84 21.55 -0.04 29.23
CA ASP A 84 20.37 -0.63 29.86
C ASP A 84 20.53 -0.65 31.39
N ARG A 85 19.95 0.35 32.08
CA ARG A 85 19.88 0.35 33.55
C ARG A 85 18.47 0.28 34.14
N PHE A 86 17.39 0.26 33.33
CA PHE A 86 16.05 0.43 33.91
C PHE A 86 14.97 -0.61 33.56
N LEU A 87 15.00 -1.29 32.40
CA LEU A 87 13.84 -2.12 31.97
C LEU A 87 14.10 -3.61 31.69
N PHE A 88 15.30 -4.04 31.28
CA PHE A 88 15.53 -5.41 30.75
C PHE A 88 16.66 -6.22 31.41
N GLY A 89 17.16 -5.79 32.57
CA GLY A 89 18.24 -6.49 33.28
C GLY A 89 19.64 -6.13 32.75
N ALA A 90 20.63 -6.14 33.65
CA ALA A 90 21.97 -5.62 33.35
C ALA A 90 22.69 -6.46 32.28
N GLY A 91 22.98 -5.82 31.14
CA GLY A 91 23.81 -6.37 30.07
C GLY A 91 24.01 -5.33 28.96
N ASP A 92 25.21 -5.25 28.40
CA ASP A 92 25.53 -4.31 27.33
C ASP A 92 24.99 -4.85 26.01
N ARG A 93 23.89 -4.28 25.51
CA ARG A 93 23.28 -4.68 24.23
C ARG A 93 23.33 -3.53 23.24
N THR A 94 24.15 -3.68 22.21
CA THR A 94 24.15 -2.78 21.06
C THR A 94 22.94 -3.09 20.19
N MET A 95 21.97 -2.18 20.12
CA MET A 95 20.80 -2.34 19.25
C MET A 95 20.99 -1.52 17.97
N ASN A 96 20.95 -2.20 16.82
CA ASN A 96 20.95 -1.51 15.53
C ASN A 96 19.56 -0.91 15.26
N LEU A 97 19.49 0.20 14.52
CA LEU A 97 18.23 0.82 14.09
C LEU A 97 17.26 -0.20 13.46
N ALA A 98 17.79 -1.16 12.69
CA ALA A 98 16.99 -2.24 12.10
C ALA A 98 16.29 -3.13 13.16
N GLN A 99 16.92 -3.39 14.30
CA GLN A 99 16.33 -4.18 15.38
C GLN A 99 15.24 -3.39 16.11
N VAL A 100 15.48 -2.11 16.37
CA VAL A 100 14.49 -1.22 16.98
C VAL A 100 13.26 -1.09 16.07
N LEU A 101 13.46 -0.82 14.78
CA LEU A 101 12.37 -0.76 13.79
C LEU A 101 11.64 -2.10 13.67
N GLY A 102 12.35 -3.23 13.74
CA GLY A 102 11.75 -4.57 13.72
C GLY A 102 10.84 -4.84 14.93
N LEU A 103 11.26 -4.44 16.13
CA LEU A 103 10.45 -4.56 17.35
C LEU A 103 9.19 -3.69 17.25
N MET A 104 9.31 -2.47 16.74
CA MET A 104 8.17 -1.56 16.55
C MET A 104 7.22 -2.04 15.44
N ALA A 105 7.75 -2.65 14.38
CA ALA A 105 6.96 -3.10 13.24
C ALA A 105 5.87 -4.11 13.64
N GLY A 106 6.17 -5.04 14.55
CA GLY A 106 5.18 -6.00 15.06
C GLY A 106 3.97 -5.32 15.70
N TRP A 107 4.21 -4.34 16.57
CA TRP A 107 3.17 -3.54 17.22
C TRP A 107 2.37 -2.69 16.23
N LEU A 108 3.05 -2.09 15.24
CA LEU A 108 2.41 -1.27 14.22
C LEU A 108 1.52 -2.11 13.29
N ILE A 109 2.02 -3.27 12.83
CA ILE A 109 1.27 -4.17 11.94
C ILE A 109 0.03 -4.71 12.65
N THR A 110 0.17 -5.17 13.89
CA THR A 110 -0.97 -5.67 14.68
C THR A 110 -2.01 -4.57 14.91
N THR A 111 -1.58 -3.36 15.31
CA THR A 111 -2.48 -2.22 15.48
C THR A 111 -3.21 -1.86 14.18
N ALA A 112 -2.50 -1.87 13.05
CA ALA A 112 -3.09 -1.58 11.74
C ALA A 112 -4.15 -2.62 11.35
N ILE A 113 -3.84 -3.91 11.46
CA ILE A 113 -4.78 -4.99 11.12
C ILE A 113 -5.98 -4.99 12.08
N THR A 114 -5.77 -4.71 13.37
CA THR A 114 -6.87 -4.51 14.34
C THR A 114 -7.75 -3.33 13.94
N GLY A 115 -7.17 -2.19 13.55
CA GLY A 115 -7.93 -1.03 13.07
C GLY A 115 -8.78 -1.33 11.84
N VAL A 116 -8.24 -2.05 10.85
CA VAL A 116 -8.99 -2.51 9.67
C VAL A 116 -10.14 -3.44 10.08
N GLY A 117 -9.90 -4.36 11.03
CA GLY A 117 -10.93 -5.23 11.58
C GLY A 117 -12.05 -4.47 12.28
N LEU A 118 -11.72 -3.41 13.04
CA LEU A 118 -12.69 -2.58 13.75
C LEU A 118 -13.55 -1.71 12.82
N LEU A 119 -13.02 -1.31 11.66
CA LEU A 119 -13.78 -0.60 10.61
C LEU A 119 -14.76 -1.52 9.85
N THR A 120 -14.70 -2.83 10.09
CA THR A 120 -15.50 -3.80 9.36
C THR A 120 -16.94 -3.85 9.89
N GLU A 121 -17.90 -3.40 9.09
CA GLU A 121 -19.31 -3.46 9.45
C GLU A 121 -19.92 -4.86 9.23
N PHE A 122 -20.16 -5.58 10.32
CA PHE A 122 -20.78 -6.92 10.28
C PHE A 122 -22.15 -6.94 9.59
N ARG A 123 -22.89 -5.82 9.65
CA ARG A 123 -24.20 -5.69 9.01
C ARG A 123 -24.06 -5.67 7.48
N ALA A 124 -23.12 -4.91 6.95
CA ALA A 124 -22.82 -4.85 5.52
C ALA A 124 -22.32 -6.21 5.01
N LEU A 125 -21.48 -6.89 5.79
CA LEU A 125 -21.04 -8.27 5.52
C LEU A 125 -22.22 -9.25 5.42
N ARG A 126 -23.18 -9.18 6.35
CA ARG A 126 -24.35 -10.06 6.33
C ARG A 126 -25.25 -9.80 5.12
N LEU A 127 -25.35 -8.55 4.66
CA LEU A 127 -26.09 -8.17 3.45
C LEU A 127 -25.39 -8.64 2.16
N GLY A 128 -24.06 -8.63 2.13
CA GLY A 128 -23.26 -9.18 1.01
C GLY A 128 -23.27 -10.72 0.92
N GLY A 129 -23.75 -11.40 1.96
CA GLY A 129 -23.85 -12.87 2.02
C GLY A 129 -22.50 -13.57 2.15
N GLY A 130 -22.49 -14.90 1.99
CA GLY A 130 -21.29 -15.73 2.15
C GLY A 130 -20.35 -15.78 0.93
N ARG A 131 -20.77 -15.27 -0.23
CA ARG A 131 -19.99 -15.34 -1.48
C ARG A 131 -18.63 -14.63 -1.41
N PRO A 132 -18.52 -13.40 -0.84
CA PRO A 132 -17.23 -12.72 -0.70
C PRO A 132 -16.26 -13.50 0.21
N ILE A 133 -16.77 -14.12 1.28
CA ILE A 133 -15.97 -14.91 2.21
C ILE A 133 -15.46 -16.19 1.52
N ALA A 134 -16.35 -16.91 0.82
CA ALA A 134 -15.96 -18.10 0.08
C ALA A 134 -14.90 -17.79 -0.99
N LEU A 135 -15.03 -16.65 -1.68
CA LEU A 135 -14.05 -16.19 -2.66
C LEU A 135 -12.69 -15.90 -1.99
N GLY A 136 -12.69 -15.20 -0.86
CA GLY A 136 -11.46 -14.93 -0.09
C GLY A 136 -10.75 -16.19 0.37
N VAL A 137 -11.50 -17.14 0.96
CA VAL A 137 -10.94 -18.45 1.40
C VAL A 137 -10.42 -19.23 0.20
N GLY A 138 -11.18 -19.30 -0.89
CA GLY A 138 -10.76 -19.97 -2.13
C GLY A 138 -9.45 -19.42 -2.67
N CYS A 139 -9.33 -18.10 -2.78
CA CYS A 139 -8.09 -17.44 -3.22
C CYS A 139 -6.91 -17.76 -2.29
N SER A 140 -7.11 -17.76 -0.96
CA SER A 140 -6.03 -18.09 -0.02
C SER A 140 -5.55 -19.54 -0.13
N VAL A 141 -6.46 -20.50 -0.37
CA VAL A 141 -6.12 -21.91 -0.55
C VAL A 141 -5.33 -22.10 -1.85
N VAL A 142 -5.79 -21.49 -2.94
CA VAL A 142 -5.08 -21.55 -4.24
C VAL A 142 -3.68 -20.98 -4.10
N ALA A 143 -3.53 -19.80 -3.47
CA ALA A 143 -2.21 -19.19 -3.25
C ALA A 143 -1.30 -20.09 -2.41
N ALA A 144 -1.82 -20.70 -1.34
CA ALA A 144 -1.06 -21.61 -0.49
C ALA A 144 -0.60 -22.87 -1.23
N VAL A 145 -1.49 -23.50 -2.02
CA VAL A 145 -1.15 -24.68 -2.82
C VAL A 145 -0.09 -24.37 -3.86
N VAL A 146 -0.24 -23.26 -4.60
CA VAL A 146 0.75 -22.82 -5.59
C VAL A 146 2.10 -22.55 -4.93
N ALA A 147 2.11 -21.90 -3.76
CA ALA A 147 3.34 -21.63 -3.01
C ALA A 147 4.04 -22.94 -2.59
N VAL A 148 3.30 -23.93 -2.09
CA VAL A 148 3.86 -25.24 -1.70
C VAL A 148 4.43 -25.97 -2.92
N ILE A 149 3.70 -26.00 -4.03
CA ILE A 149 4.16 -26.62 -5.28
C ILE A 149 5.45 -25.96 -5.75
N TYR A 150 5.47 -24.62 -5.79
CA TYR A 150 6.65 -23.87 -6.21
C TYR A 150 7.87 -24.20 -5.35
N VAL A 151 7.72 -24.16 -4.02
CA VAL A 151 8.80 -24.50 -3.09
C VAL A 151 9.28 -25.94 -3.32
N SER A 152 8.36 -26.90 -3.50
CA SER A 152 8.70 -28.31 -3.72
C SER A 152 9.42 -28.59 -5.04
N VAL A 153 9.25 -27.75 -6.06
CA VAL A 153 9.94 -27.87 -7.36
C VAL A 153 11.28 -27.12 -7.34
N SER A 154 11.41 -26.09 -6.51
CA SER A 154 12.65 -25.30 -6.37
C SER A 154 13.71 -25.91 -5.47
N MET A 155 13.36 -26.95 -4.70
CA MET A 155 14.27 -27.76 -3.88
C MET A 155 14.69 -29.03 -4.63
#